data_AF-W4UX39-F1
#
_entry.id   AF-W4UX39-F1
#
_cell.length_a   1.000
_cell.length_b   1.000
_cell.length_c   1.000
_cell.angle_alpha   90.00
_cell.angle_beta   90.00
_cell.angle_gamma   90.00
#
_symmetry.space_group_name_H-M   'P 1'
#
loop_
_entity.id
_entity.type
_entity.pdbx_description
1 polymer ?
#
loop_
_entity_poly.entity_id
_entity_poly.type
_entity_poly.pdbx_seq_one_letter_code
_entity_poly.pdbx_strand_id
1 'polypeptide(L)'
;MCVRWDTSLRNELQRKSKVLNISMDAFKAFTWYYDTYSEKFVFGDGFDKTSGEQSDMNNSIKLLRKIHPEDRHLVSTAVKSLLLEDKGELFLEFRFDFLEQGVYEWWECRGIMETKMVNNQPYKYFYGMDFNIDRHKKNQQTLLRNKIDLAELNRQNQLILNNAISGLAYISSDFTVQWENVNACFPDLVFARYEQGKLCYQTAYGRNTPCENCVMKRAFSSKQTESVVLKLENGKIVELFATPVWDKVSGELDGAVMRVDDITDREYMIRELQRAKQQAEKSDKLKSAFLAI
;
A
#
# COMPACT_ATOMS: atom_id res chain seq x y z
N MET A 1 33.11 15.84 52.92
CA MET A 1 32.32 14.89 52.11
C MET A 1 31.36 15.58 51.10
N CYS A 2 31.66 16.79 50.60
CA CYS A 2 30.74 17.54 49.71
C CYS A 2 31.12 17.48 48.19
N VAL A 3 32.40 17.21 47.88
CA VAL A 3 32.95 17.34 46.50
C VAL A 3 32.52 16.21 45.54
N ARG A 4 32.19 15.02 46.08
CA ARG A 4 31.89 13.82 45.28
C ARG A 4 30.50 13.88 44.63
N TRP A 5 29.53 14.51 45.29
CA TRP A 5 28.17 14.68 44.80
C TRP A 5 28.08 15.69 43.64
N ASP A 6 28.82 16.79 43.76
CA ASP A 6 28.89 17.85 42.75
C ASP A 6 29.50 17.33 41.42
N THR A 7 30.53 16.49 41.52
CA THR A 7 31.17 15.85 40.36
C THR A 7 30.23 14.83 39.68
N SER A 8 29.44 14.08 40.46
CA SER A 8 28.48 13.10 39.92
C SER A 8 27.33 13.78 39.19
N LEU A 9 26.75 14.83 39.77
CA LEU A 9 25.67 15.61 39.17
C LEU A 9 26.14 16.28 37.88
N ARG A 10 27.35 16.86 37.90
CA ARG A 10 27.96 17.47 36.70
C ARG A 10 28.14 16.44 35.57
N ASN A 11 28.62 15.25 35.89
CA ASN A 11 28.77 14.18 34.90
C ASN A 11 27.43 13.70 34.34
N GLU A 12 26.39 13.61 35.17
CA GLU A 12 25.04 13.24 34.73
C GLU A 12 24.44 14.30 33.80
N LEU A 13 24.53 15.57 34.17
CA LEU A 13 24.07 16.69 33.33
C LEU A 13 24.81 16.72 31.98
N GLN A 14 26.13 16.48 31.99
CA GLN A 14 26.91 16.42 30.77
C GLN A 14 26.50 15.24 29.87
N ARG A 15 26.17 14.08 30.45
CA ARG A 15 25.64 12.93 29.69
C ARG A 15 24.28 13.25 29.09
N LYS A 16 23.34 13.80 29.88
CA LYS A 16 21.99 14.18 29.40
C LYS A 16 22.08 15.22 28.28
N SER A 17 22.92 16.24 28.43
CA SER A 17 23.17 17.25 27.39
C SER A 17 23.72 16.64 26.09
N LYS A 18 24.67 15.70 26.17
CA LYS A 18 25.18 15.00 24.97
C LYS A 18 24.09 14.19 24.25
N VAL A 19 23.26 13.44 24.99
CA VAL A 19 22.16 12.66 24.42
C VAL A 19 21.11 13.57 23.79
N LEU A 20 20.83 14.72 24.43
CA LEU A 20 19.93 15.73 23.88
C LEU A 20 20.45 16.25 22.54
N ASN A 21 21.72 16.65 22.47
CA ASN A 21 22.32 17.15 21.23
C ASN A 21 22.29 16.14 20.07
N ILE A 22 22.57 14.86 20.36
CA ILE A 22 22.47 13.79 19.35
C ILE A 22 21.03 13.64 18.85
N SER A 23 20.06 13.67 19.77
CA SER A 23 18.64 13.60 19.44
C SER A 23 18.22 14.80 18.59
N MET A 24 18.64 16.01 18.97
CA MET A 24 18.32 17.24 18.23
C MET A 24 18.80 17.19 16.79
N ASP A 25 20.02 16.70 16.57
CA ASP A 25 20.58 16.56 15.23
C ASP A 25 19.85 15.51 14.39
N ALA A 26 19.54 14.36 14.99
CA ALA A 26 18.84 13.27 14.30
C ALA A 26 17.43 13.68 13.86
N PHE A 27 16.74 14.48 14.67
CA PHE A 27 15.37 14.93 14.41
C PHE A 27 15.28 16.30 13.72
N LYS A 28 16.42 16.95 13.43
CA LYS A 28 16.45 18.37 13.03
C LYS A 28 15.55 19.22 13.94
N ALA A 29 15.79 19.07 15.24
CA ALA A 29 14.97 19.67 16.28
C ALA A 29 15.69 20.83 16.94
N PHE A 30 14.92 21.74 17.52
CA PHE A 30 15.43 22.81 18.34
C PHE A 30 14.54 23.06 19.56
N THR A 31 15.14 23.60 20.61
CA THR A 31 14.42 24.01 21.82
C THR A 31 14.09 25.49 21.79
N TRP A 32 13.03 25.86 22.52
CA TRP A 32 12.66 27.25 22.70
C TRP A 32 12.08 27.47 24.10
N TYR A 33 12.18 28.72 24.54
CA TYR A 33 11.59 29.23 25.77
C TYR A 33 10.96 30.58 25.46
N TYR A 34 9.77 30.80 25.99
CA TYR A 34 9.04 32.05 25.88
C TYR A 34 9.14 32.82 27.19
N ASP A 35 9.79 33.97 27.14
CA ASP A 35 9.86 34.89 28.27
C ASP A 35 8.56 35.71 28.35
N THR A 36 7.78 35.46 29.40
CA THR A 36 6.50 36.16 29.61
C THR A 36 6.66 37.64 29.99
N TYR A 37 7.85 38.08 30.40
CA TYR A 37 8.08 39.48 30.76
C TYR A 37 8.49 40.32 29.55
N SER A 38 9.38 39.78 28.72
CA SER A 38 9.81 40.46 27.50
C SER A 38 8.96 40.14 26.27
N GLU A 39 8.00 39.22 26.42
CA GLU A 39 7.13 38.66 25.36
C GLU A 39 7.93 38.15 24.14
N LYS A 40 9.09 37.55 24.41
CA LYS A 40 10.03 37.11 23.39
C LYS A 40 10.29 35.61 23.44
N PHE A 41 10.45 35.03 22.26
CA PHE A 41 10.98 33.68 22.10
C PHE A 41 12.51 33.71 22.12
N VAL A 42 13.08 32.83 22.91
CA VAL A 42 14.50 32.51 22.96
C VAL A 42 14.67 31.09 22.48
N PHE A 43 15.45 30.91 21.42
CA PHE A 43 15.76 29.58 20.90
C PHE A 43 17.06 29.07 21.53
N GLY A 44 17.07 27.79 21.88
CA GLY A 44 18.19 27.12 22.55
C GLY A 44 18.87 26.10 21.66
N ASP A 45 19.22 24.96 22.25
CA ASP A 45 19.93 23.86 21.58
C ASP A 45 19.26 23.47 20.27
N GLY A 46 20.07 23.24 19.23
CA GLY A 46 19.65 22.78 17.90
C GLY A 46 19.23 23.88 16.92
N PHE A 47 18.93 25.09 17.40
CA PHE A 47 18.45 26.17 16.54
C PHE A 47 19.50 26.67 15.54
N ASP A 48 20.79 26.72 15.91
CA ASP A 48 21.89 27.14 15.03
C ASP A 48 22.05 26.29 13.76
N LYS A 49 21.46 25.09 13.74
CA LYS A 49 21.48 24.16 12.61
C LYS A 49 20.27 24.34 11.69
N THR A 50 19.30 25.15 12.11
CA THR A 50 18.17 25.56 11.28
C THR A 50 18.56 26.76 10.43
N SER A 51 17.93 26.93 9.28
CA SER A 51 18.23 28.03 8.34
C SER A 51 17.67 29.40 8.77
N GLY A 52 17.18 29.54 10.01
CA GLY A 52 16.49 30.74 10.50
C GLY A 52 17.34 31.61 11.41
N GLU A 53 17.12 32.92 11.36
CA GLU A 53 17.71 33.86 12.33
C GLU A 53 16.79 34.07 13.55
N GLN A 54 17.38 34.06 14.75
CA GLN A 54 16.63 34.27 15.99
C GLN A 54 15.98 35.66 16.06
N SER A 55 16.65 36.68 15.53
CA SER A 55 16.13 38.06 15.39
C SER A 55 14.81 38.12 14.63
N ASP A 56 14.62 37.21 13.68
CA ASP A 56 13.49 37.19 12.77
C ASP A 56 12.31 36.37 13.30
N MET A 57 12.47 35.71 14.45
CA MET A 57 11.43 34.87 15.07
C MET A 57 11.25 35.15 16.57
N ASN A 58 11.88 36.20 17.08
CA ASN A 58 11.90 36.52 18.50
C ASN A 58 10.56 37.00 19.08
N ASN A 59 9.50 37.17 18.28
CA ASN A 59 8.19 37.54 18.79
C ASN A 59 7.07 36.75 18.10
N SER A 60 5.91 36.68 18.75
CA SER A 60 4.75 35.92 18.28
C SER A 60 4.23 36.36 16.91
N ILE A 61 4.27 37.67 16.61
CA ILE A 61 3.81 38.22 15.32
C ILE A 61 4.72 37.75 14.17
N LYS A 62 6.04 37.80 14.36
CA LYS A 62 7.03 37.38 13.38
C LYS A 62 6.98 35.87 13.15
N LEU A 63 6.85 35.08 14.22
CA LEU A 63 6.70 33.63 14.13
C LEU A 63 5.44 33.26 13.34
N LEU A 64 4.31 33.93 13.60
CA LEU A 64 3.05 33.69 12.88
C LEU A 64 3.13 34.03 11.38
N ARG A 65 4.00 34.95 10.96
CA ARG A 65 4.19 35.26 9.51
C ARG A 65 4.80 34.09 8.75
N LYS A 66 5.75 33.39 9.37
CA LYS A 66 6.46 32.23 8.83
C LYS A 66 5.63 30.93 8.85
N ILE A 67 4.54 30.89 9.64
CA ILE A 67 3.58 29.79 9.65
C ILE A 67 2.62 29.91 8.45
N HIS A 68 2.31 28.77 7.84
CA HIS A 68 1.35 28.69 6.74
C HIS A 68 -0.01 29.32 7.11
N PRO A 69 -0.64 30.12 6.22
CA PRO A 69 -1.84 30.89 6.54
C PRO A 69 -2.98 30.10 7.19
N GLU A 70 -3.23 28.87 6.75
CA GLU A 70 -4.26 27.97 7.29
C GLU A 70 -3.98 27.54 8.74
N ASP A 71 -2.71 27.43 9.12
CA ASP A 71 -2.31 26.88 10.42
C ASP A 71 -2.19 27.99 11.49
N ARG A 72 -2.13 29.27 11.07
CA ARG A 72 -1.95 30.42 11.97
C ARG A 72 -3.02 30.52 13.06
N HIS A 73 -4.28 30.27 12.70
CA HIS A 73 -5.39 30.35 13.66
C HIS A 73 -5.28 29.24 14.71
N LEU A 74 -4.90 28.03 14.30
CA LEU A 74 -4.70 26.88 15.18
C LEU A 74 -3.61 27.19 16.21
N VAL A 75 -2.43 27.63 15.74
CA VAL A 75 -1.28 27.95 16.60
C VAL A 75 -1.61 29.10 17.55
N SER A 76 -2.18 30.20 17.05
CA SER A 76 -2.51 31.38 17.86
C SER A 76 -3.52 31.04 18.96
N THR A 77 -4.54 30.26 18.65
CA THR A 77 -5.56 29.85 19.62
C THR A 77 -4.97 28.93 20.69
N ALA A 78 -4.18 27.93 20.30
CA ALA A 78 -3.60 26.97 21.21
C ALA A 78 -2.57 27.60 22.17
N VAL A 79 -1.75 28.54 21.69
CA VAL A 79 -0.82 29.28 22.56
C VAL A 79 -1.57 30.19 23.53
N LYS A 80 -2.62 30.89 23.07
CA LYS A 80 -3.44 31.76 23.94
C LYS A 80 -4.17 30.98 25.03
N SER A 81 -4.75 29.83 24.71
CA SER A 81 -5.41 29.00 25.71
C SER A 81 -4.43 28.52 26.78
N LEU A 82 -3.24 28.08 26.36
CA LEU A 82 -2.23 27.58 27.28
C LEU A 82 -1.65 28.67 28.19
N LEU A 83 -1.53 29.91 27.71
CA LEU A 83 -1.09 31.05 28.53
C LEU A 83 -2.04 31.40 29.68
N LEU A 84 -3.32 31.03 29.56
CA LEU A 84 -4.33 31.22 30.63
C LEU A 84 -4.22 30.15 31.72
N GLU A 85 -3.65 28.99 31.41
CA GLU A 85 -3.49 27.88 32.35
C GLU A 85 -2.25 28.06 33.24
N ASP A 86 -2.25 27.38 34.39
CA ASP A 86 -1.10 27.33 35.30
C ASP A 86 -0.17 26.15 35.01
N LYS A 87 -0.72 25.07 34.43
CA LYS A 87 0.01 23.91 33.95
C LYS A 87 -0.70 23.32 32.74
N GLY A 88 0.04 23.01 31.70
CA GLY A 88 -0.52 22.37 30.51
C GLY A 88 0.56 21.95 29.52
N GLU A 89 0.16 21.12 28.56
CA GLU A 89 1.02 20.63 27.49
C GLU A 89 0.49 21.13 26.14
N LEU A 90 1.39 21.54 25.25
CA LEU A 90 1.12 21.93 23.89
C LEU A 90 1.60 20.83 22.95
N PHE A 91 0.70 20.38 22.07
CA PHE A 91 1.06 19.52 20.95
C PHE A 91 0.44 20.10 19.68
N LEU A 92 1.28 20.47 18.73
CA LEU A 92 0.83 21.05 17.46
C LEU A 92 1.67 20.53 16.30
N GLU A 93 1.03 20.30 15.17
CA GLU A 93 1.71 20.11 13.89
C GLU A 93 1.33 21.27 12.98
N PHE A 94 2.32 21.93 12.39
CA PHE A 94 2.07 23.04 11.47
C PHE A 94 3.14 23.12 10.38
N ARG A 95 2.77 23.80 9.30
CA ARG A 95 3.68 24.12 8.21
C ARG A 95 4.44 25.41 8.51
N PHE A 96 5.76 25.34 8.42
CA PHE A 96 6.66 26.43 8.75
C PHE A 96 7.66 26.69 7.62
N ASP A 97 7.88 27.97 7.32
CA ASP A 97 8.85 28.44 6.32
C ASP A 97 9.88 29.36 6.99
N PHE A 98 11.08 28.84 7.23
CA PHE A 98 12.16 29.62 7.86
C PHE A 98 12.61 30.80 7.00
N LEU A 99 12.60 30.65 5.67
CA LEU A 99 13.22 31.58 4.72
C LEU A 99 12.23 32.55 4.07
N GLU A 100 10.93 32.39 4.33
CA GLU A 100 9.85 33.17 3.70
C GLU A 100 9.89 33.11 2.17
N GLN A 101 10.34 31.98 1.62
CA GLN A 101 10.43 31.73 0.18
C GLN A 101 9.16 31.05 -0.38
N GLY A 102 8.18 30.77 0.47
CA GLY A 102 6.97 30.02 0.15
C GLY A 102 7.16 28.50 0.16
N VAL A 103 8.31 28.01 0.63
CA VAL A 103 8.60 26.58 0.79
C VAL A 103 8.35 26.18 2.23
N TYR A 104 7.23 25.49 2.45
CA TYR A 104 6.84 25.07 3.79
C TYR A 104 7.28 23.64 4.09
N GLU A 105 7.81 23.44 5.28
CA GLU A 105 8.10 22.12 5.84
C GLU A 105 7.13 21.84 7.00
N TRP A 106 6.86 20.56 7.26
CA TRP A 106 6.06 20.17 8.43
C TRP A 106 6.92 20.10 9.70
N TRP A 107 6.45 20.76 10.74
CA TRP A 107 7.06 20.80 12.06
C TRP A 107 6.07 20.37 13.12
N GLU A 108 6.56 19.60 14.09
CA GLU A 108 5.84 19.24 15.30
C GLU A 108 6.40 20.05 16.46
N CYS A 109 5.52 20.72 17.18
CA CYS A 109 5.82 21.54 18.34
C CYS A 109 5.28 20.86 19.60
N ARG A 110 6.17 20.67 20.57
CA ARG A 110 5.84 20.19 21.91
C ARG A 110 6.26 21.21 22.94
N GLY A 111 5.29 21.79 23.63
CA GLY A 111 5.51 22.79 24.67
C GLY A 111 4.95 22.34 26.02
N ILE A 112 5.51 22.88 27.10
CA ILE A 112 5.02 22.70 28.46
C ILE A 112 4.90 24.07 29.11
N MET A 113 3.77 24.31 29.77
CA MET A 113 3.52 25.46 30.62
C MET A 113 3.59 25.04 32.08
N GLU A 114 4.36 25.75 32.91
CA GLU A 114 4.39 25.58 34.36
C GLU A 114 4.52 26.91 35.09
N THR A 115 3.61 27.21 36.02
CA THR A 115 3.78 28.32 36.97
C THR A 115 4.62 27.87 38.17
N LYS A 116 5.73 28.57 38.46
CA LYS A 116 6.57 28.36 39.64
C LYS A 116 6.72 29.65 40.44
N MET A 117 6.77 29.54 41.76
CA MET A 117 7.02 30.69 42.63
C MET A 117 8.52 31.00 42.66
N VAL A 118 8.92 32.13 42.09
CA VAL A 118 10.30 32.64 42.13
C VAL A 118 10.27 33.96 42.90
N ASN A 119 11.06 34.08 43.98
CA ASN A 119 11.09 35.26 44.84
C ASN A 119 9.70 35.73 45.32
N ASN A 120 8.84 34.79 45.73
CA ASN A 120 7.43 35.04 46.13
C ASN A 120 6.51 35.62 45.02
N GLN A 121 6.94 35.58 43.75
CA GLN A 121 6.09 35.94 42.62
C GLN A 121 5.86 34.73 41.71
N PRO A 122 4.62 34.51 41.22
CA PRO A 122 4.35 33.45 40.25
C PRO A 122 5.01 33.80 38.91
N TYR A 123 5.96 32.99 38.49
CA TYR A 123 6.63 33.06 37.19
C TYR A 123 6.14 31.92 36.31
N LYS A 124 5.61 32.23 35.13
CA LYS A 124 5.16 31.24 34.15
C LYS A 124 6.32 30.84 33.24
N TYR A 125 6.70 29.56 33.30
CA TYR A 125 7.68 28.96 32.40
C TYR A 125 6.93 28.34 31.22
N PHE A 126 7.15 28.88 30.02
CA PHE A 126 6.69 28.27 28.79
C PHE A 126 7.90 27.90 27.93
N TYR A 127 8.10 26.61 27.71
CA TYR A 127 9.26 26.09 26.99
C TYR A 127 8.90 24.82 26.25
N GLY A 128 9.68 24.48 25.25
CA GLY A 128 9.37 23.35 24.39
C GLY A 128 10.47 23.01 23.41
N MET A 129 10.12 22.13 22.50
CA MET A 129 10.93 21.77 21.35
C MET A 129 10.08 21.68 20.10
N ASP A 130 10.67 22.04 18.97
CA ASP A 130 10.10 21.82 17.65
C ASP A 130 11.00 20.87 16.87
N PHE A 131 10.43 19.97 16.08
CA PHE A 131 11.20 19.07 15.24
C PHE A 131 10.56 18.83 13.89
N ASN A 132 11.40 18.61 12.88
CA ASN A 132 10.95 18.47 11.50
C ASN A 132 10.33 17.08 11.28
N ILE A 133 9.07 17.05 10.84
CA ILE A 133 8.31 15.83 10.53
C ILE A 133 7.98 15.70 9.04
N ASP A 134 8.58 16.53 8.18
CA ASP A 134 8.30 16.56 6.75
C ASP A 134 8.54 15.20 6.07
N ARG A 135 9.64 14.53 6.41
CA ARG A 135 9.93 13.17 5.93
C ARG A 135 8.84 12.17 6.33
N HIS A 136 8.34 12.27 7.56
CA HIS A 136 7.28 11.39 8.05
C HIS A 136 5.97 11.61 7.27
N LYS A 137 5.57 12.88 7.11
CA LYS A 137 4.36 13.26 6.35
C LYS A 137 4.45 12.82 4.88
N LYS A 138 5.59 13.04 4.22
CA LYS A 138 5.82 12.59 2.84
C LYS A 138 5.71 11.08 2.70
N ASN A 139 6.34 10.33 3.61
CA ASN A 139 6.24 8.87 3.61
C ASN A 139 4.79 8.39 3.80
N GLN A 140 4.04 9.04 4.71
CA GLN A 140 2.63 8.71 4.95
C GLN A 140 1.77 8.99 3.71
N GLN A 141 1.98 10.11 3.03
CA GLN A 141 1.30 10.46 1.78
C GLN A 141 1.63 9.48 0.65
N THR A 142 2.91 9.14 0.45
CA THR A 142 3.34 8.15 -0.54
C THR A 142 2.71 6.79 -0.26
N LEU A 143 2.69 6.35 1.00
CA LEU A 143 2.07 5.09 1.39
C LEU A 143 0.56 5.09 1.08
N LEU A 144 -0.14 6.19 1.39
CA LEU A 144 -1.56 6.31 1.09
C LEU A 144 -1.83 6.26 -0.41
N ARG A 145 -1.04 6.98 -1.21
CA ARG A 145 -1.13 6.95 -2.67
C ARG A 145 -0.90 5.55 -3.23
N ASN A 146 0.14 4.86 -2.79
CA ASN A 146 0.41 3.49 -3.21
C ASN A 146 -0.74 2.54 -2.86
N LYS A 147 -1.39 2.70 -1.71
CA LYS A 147 -2.56 1.90 -1.34
C LYS A 147 -3.75 2.14 -2.27
N ILE A 148 -4.00 3.40 -2.64
CA ILE A 148 -5.07 3.76 -3.58
C ILE A 148 -4.78 3.18 -4.96
N ASP A 149 -3.55 3.36 -5.46
CA ASP A 149 -3.14 2.87 -6.78
C ASP A 149 -3.22 1.33 -6.85
N LEU A 150 -2.81 0.62 -5.80
CA LEU A 150 -2.95 -0.84 -5.69
C LEU A 150 -4.42 -1.28 -5.68
N ALA A 151 -5.30 -0.57 -4.97
CA ALA A 151 -6.72 -0.89 -4.93
C ALA A 151 -7.37 -0.71 -6.31
N GLU A 152 -7.01 0.35 -7.04
CA GLU A 152 -7.52 0.60 -8.39
C GLU A 152 -7.02 -0.45 -9.40
N LEU A 153 -5.73 -0.81 -9.35
CA LEU A 153 -5.19 -1.91 -10.17
C LEU A 153 -5.90 -3.24 -9.90
N ASN A 154 -6.16 -3.57 -8.64
CA ASN A 154 -6.91 -4.77 -8.27
C ASN A 154 -8.35 -4.73 -8.80
N ARG A 155 -9.01 -3.58 -8.72
CA ARG A 155 -10.37 -3.38 -9.26
C ARG A 155 -10.40 -3.57 -10.77
N GLN A 156 -9.43 -3.00 -11.49
CA GLN A 156 -9.31 -3.16 -12.94
C GLN A 156 -9.09 -4.63 -13.33
N ASN A 157 -8.19 -5.33 -12.63
CA ASN A 157 -7.97 -6.76 -12.84
C ASN A 157 -9.26 -7.57 -12.63
N GLN A 158 -10.01 -7.30 -11.56
CA GLN A 158 -11.29 -7.98 -11.31
C GLN A 158 -12.33 -7.71 -12.40
N LEU A 159 -12.42 -6.48 -12.91
CA LEU A 159 -13.33 -6.17 -14.01
C LEU A 159 -12.98 -6.93 -15.30
N ILE A 160 -11.69 -7.00 -15.64
CA ILE A 160 -11.23 -7.77 -16.81
C ILE A 160 -11.57 -9.25 -16.64
N LEU A 161 -11.30 -9.81 -15.45
CA LEU A 161 -11.53 -11.23 -15.15
C LEU A 161 -13.02 -11.59 -15.12
N ASN A 162 -13.88 -10.72 -14.58
CA ASN A 162 -15.33 -10.98 -14.50
C ASN A 162 -16.03 -10.87 -15.86
N ASN A 163 -15.48 -10.11 -16.80
CA ASN A 163 -16.02 -10.01 -18.16
C ASN A 163 -15.40 -11.02 -19.12
N ALA A 164 -14.36 -11.74 -18.71
CA ALA A 164 -13.90 -12.92 -19.43
C ALA A 164 -14.91 -14.05 -19.17
N ILE A 165 -15.51 -14.61 -20.23
CA ILE A 165 -16.44 -15.76 -20.14
C ILE A 165 -15.69 -17.08 -19.81
N SER A 166 -14.41 -16.97 -19.45
CA SER A 166 -13.51 -18.08 -19.18
C SER A 166 -13.24 -18.16 -17.68
N GLY A 167 -13.35 -19.36 -17.13
CA GLY A 167 -12.90 -19.65 -15.79
C GLY A 167 -11.38 -19.68 -15.75
N LEU A 168 -10.78 -19.03 -14.78
CA LEU A 168 -9.33 -18.98 -14.58
C LEU A 168 -8.97 -19.46 -13.18
N ALA A 169 -7.88 -20.21 -13.07
CA ALA A 169 -7.28 -20.55 -11.79
C ALA A 169 -5.76 -20.50 -11.86
N TYR A 170 -5.14 -19.93 -10.83
CA TYR A 170 -3.69 -20.01 -10.64
C TYR A 170 -3.37 -21.14 -9.65
N ILE A 171 -2.51 -22.06 -10.07
CA ILE A 171 -2.15 -23.25 -9.31
C ILE A 171 -0.62 -23.31 -9.23
N SER A 172 -0.07 -23.38 -8.04
CA SER A 172 1.39 -23.49 -7.84
C SER A 172 1.93 -24.85 -8.27
N SER A 173 3.25 -24.94 -8.44
CA SER A 173 3.94 -26.14 -8.91
C SER A 173 3.73 -27.39 -8.02
N ASP A 174 3.36 -27.19 -6.76
CA ASP A 174 2.96 -28.21 -5.78
C ASP A 174 1.48 -28.64 -5.85
N PHE A 175 0.75 -28.20 -6.88
CA PHE A 175 -0.68 -28.44 -7.11
C PHE A 175 -1.62 -27.68 -6.17
N THR A 176 -1.15 -26.74 -5.37
CA THR A 176 -2.00 -25.92 -4.50
C THR A 176 -2.68 -24.80 -5.30
N VAL A 177 -4.00 -24.67 -5.16
CA VAL A 177 -4.77 -23.58 -5.79
C VAL A 177 -4.50 -22.28 -5.04
N GLN A 178 -3.94 -21.29 -5.72
CA GLN A 178 -3.58 -19.99 -5.15
C GLN A 178 -4.67 -18.94 -5.38
N TRP A 179 -5.39 -19.02 -6.50
CA TRP A 179 -6.47 -18.11 -6.86
C TRP A 179 -7.39 -18.76 -7.90
N GLU A 180 -8.69 -18.45 -7.89
CA GLU A 180 -9.64 -18.93 -8.89
C GLU A 180 -10.86 -18.00 -9.04
N ASN A 181 -11.47 -17.99 -10.23
CA ASN A 181 -12.83 -17.49 -10.48
C ASN A 181 -13.71 -18.50 -11.26
N VAL A 182 -13.22 -19.74 -11.44
CA VAL A 182 -13.90 -20.79 -12.22
C VAL A 182 -15.28 -21.10 -11.63
N ASN A 183 -15.38 -21.13 -10.31
CA ASN A 183 -16.62 -21.45 -9.61
C ASN A 183 -17.72 -20.39 -9.83
N ALA A 184 -17.32 -19.13 -10.01
CA ALA A 184 -18.24 -18.04 -10.30
C ALA A 184 -18.70 -18.06 -11.77
N CYS A 185 -17.80 -18.40 -12.69
CA CYS A 185 -18.13 -18.50 -14.12
C CYS A 185 -19.01 -19.71 -14.45
N PHE A 186 -18.83 -20.82 -13.73
CA PHE A 186 -19.51 -22.08 -14.03
C PHE A 186 -20.08 -22.77 -12.77
N PRO A 187 -21.15 -22.24 -12.16
CA PRO A 187 -21.72 -22.79 -10.92
C PRO A 187 -22.26 -24.23 -11.09
N ASP A 188 -22.69 -24.59 -12.29
CA ASP A 188 -23.24 -25.93 -12.60
C ASP A 188 -22.15 -26.99 -12.90
N LEU A 189 -20.88 -26.60 -12.94
CA LEU A 189 -19.76 -27.50 -13.18
C LEU A 189 -19.31 -28.13 -11.85
N VAL A 190 -19.65 -29.42 -11.67
CA VAL A 190 -19.17 -30.23 -10.53
C VAL A 190 -17.67 -30.58 -10.67
N PHE A 191 -17.13 -30.45 -11.88
CA PHE A 191 -15.76 -30.79 -12.25
C PHE A 191 -14.94 -29.52 -12.51
N ALA A 192 -13.62 -29.56 -12.27
CA ALA A 192 -12.78 -28.34 -12.31
C ALA A 192 -13.12 -27.27 -11.26
N ARG A 193 -13.79 -27.68 -10.17
CA ARG A 193 -14.06 -26.83 -9.01
C ARG A 193 -12.77 -26.63 -8.21
N TYR A 194 -12.11 -25.50 -8.39
CA TYR A 194 -10.90 -25.16 -7.64
C TYR A 194 -11.28 -24.49 -6.33
N GLU A 195 -10.60 -24.81 -5.23
CA GLU A 195 -10.79 -24.09 -3.97
C GLU A 195 -9.44 -23.59 -3.47
N GLN A 196 -9.37 -22.29 -3.16
CA GLN A 196 -8.14 -21.66 -2.71
C GLN A 196 -7.56 -22.35 -1.47
N GLY A 197 -6.25 -22.62 -1.49
CA GLY A 197 -5.50 -23.29 -0.43
C GLY A 197 -5.57 -24.82 -0.45
N LYS A 198 -6.32 -25.43 -1.38
CA LYS A 198 -6.41 -26.89 -1.51
C LYS A 198 -5.69 -27.41 -2.75
N LEU A 199 -5.42 -28.71 -2.76
CA LEU A 199 -4.81 -29.39 -3.91
C LEU A 199 -5.82 -29.52 -5.05
N CYS A 200 -5.40 -29.15 -6.26
CA CYS A 200 -6.29 -29.04 -7.40
C CYS A 200 -7.01 -30.36 -7.73
N TYR A 201 -6.31 -31.50 -7.67
CA TYR A 201 -6.89 -32.81 -7.99
C TYR A 201 -7.87 -33.31 -6.92
N GLN A 202 -7.80 -32.79 -5.69
CA GLN A 202 -8.77 -33.11 -4.64
C GLN A 202 -10.09 -32.39 -4.88
N THR A 203 -10.05 -31.09 -5.14
CA THR A 203 -11.27 -30.29 -5.27
C THR A 203 -11.91 -30.43 -6.65
N ALA A 204 -11.10 -30.46 -7.70
CA ALA A 204 -11.61 -30.48 -9.08
C ALA A 204 -12.08 -31.87 -9.55
N TYR A 205 -11.53 -32.94 -8.97
CA TYR A 205 -11.75 -34.32 -9.44
C TYR A 205 -12.06 -35.32 -8.30
N GLY A 206 -12.03 -34.90 -7.03
CA GLY A 206 -12.24 -35.81 -5.89
C GLY A 206 -11.13 -36.86 -5.72
N ARG A 207 -9.93 -36.62 -6.24
CA ARG A 207 -8.82 -37.59 -6.26
C ARG A 207 -7.85 -37.36 -5.10
N ASN A 208 -7.12 -38.41 -4.72
CA ASN A 208 -6.02 -38.32 -3.75
C ASN A 208 -4.64 -38.20 -4.40
N THR A 209 -4.57 -38.37 -5.72
CA THR A 209 -3.33 -38.28 -6.51
C THR A 209 -3.54 -37.37 -7.72
N PRO A 210 -2.45 -36.75 -8.25
CA PRO A 210 -2.52 -35.98 -9.48
C PRO A 210 -3.13 -36.78 -10.64
N CYS A 211 -3.76 -36.08 -11.59
CA CYS A 211 -4.37 -36.72 -12.76
C CYS A 211 -3.33 -37.49 -13.59
N GLU A 212 -3.69 -38.69 -14.07
CA GLU A 212 -2.82 -39.51 -14.93
C GLU A 212 -2.35 -38.74 -16.17
N ASN A 213 -3.26 -38.09 -16.88
CA ASN A 213 -2.94 -37.23 -18.03
C ASN A 213 -3.14 -35.74 -17.69
N CYS A 214 -2.43 -35.27 -16.67
CA CYS A 214 -2.53 -33.89 -16.18
C CYS A 214 -2.00 -32.88 -17.21
N VAL A 215 -2.89 -32.05 -17.76
CA VAL A 215 -2.54 -30.97 -18.70
C VAL A 215 -1.51 -29.99 -18.11
N MET A 216 -1.55 -29.74 -16.81
CA MET A 216 -0.58 -28.90 -16.11
C MET A 216 0.83 -29.50 -16.12
N LYS A 217 0.96 -30.82 -15.85
CA LYS A 217 2.27 -31.51 -15.94
C LYS A 217 2.81 -31.52 -17.37
N ARG A 218 1.93 -31.67 -18.37
CA ARG A 218 2.34 -31.57 -19.78
C ARG A 218 2.90 -30.18 -20.08
N ALA A 219 2.19 -29.13 -19.65
CA ALA A 219 2.61 -27.74 -19.83
C ALA A 219 3.96 -27.43 -19.16
N PHE A 220 4.19 -27.96 -17.96
CA PHE A 220 5.49 -27.86 -17.28
C PHE A 220 6.62 -28.51 -18.07
N SER A 221 6.33 -29.66 -18.69
CA SER A 221 7.32 -30.42 -19.46
C SER A 221 7.60 -29.77 -20.82
N SER A 222 6.57 -29.32 -21.53
CA SER A 222 6.69 -28.69 -22.85
C SER A 222 7.12 -27.23 -22.80
N LYS A 223 6.98 -26.57 -21.64
CA LYS A 223 7.20 -25.12 -21.45
C LYS A 223 6.31 -24.25 -22.35
N GLN A 224 5.20 -24.81 -22.80
CA GLN A 224 4.24 -24.15 -23.68
C GLN A 224 2.83 -24.34 -23.13
N THR A 225 1.89 -23.57 -23.67
CA THR A 225 0.47 -23.76 -23.36
C THR A 225 0.00 -25.10 -23.93
N GLU A 226 -0.51 -25.96 -23.06
CA GLU A 226 -1.12 -27.24 -23.42
C GLU A 226 -2.63 -27.17 -23.21
N SER A 227 -3.39 -27.92 -24.01
CA SER A 227 -4.84 -28.04 -23.81
C SER A 227 -5.35 -29.47 -23.79
N VAL A 228 -6.55 -29.65 -23.24
CA VAL A 228 -7.30 -30.90 -23.32
C VAL A 228 -8.80 -30.60 -23.39
N VAL A 229 -9.50 -31.28 -24.29
CA VAL A 229 -10.96 -31.23 -24.37
C VAL A 229 -11.53 -32.38 -23.55
N LEU A 230 -12.44 -32.05 -22.64
CA LEU A 230 -13.14 -33.00 -21.79
C LEU A 230 -14.63 -32.98 -22.13
N LYS A 231 -15.21 -34.18 -22.28
CA LYS A 231 -16.65 -34.37 -22.38
C LYS A 231 -17.16 -34.80 -21.00
N LEU A 232 -18.03 -33.99 -20.42
CA LEU A 232 -18.59 -34.22 -19.10
C LEU A 232 -19.84 -35.10 -19.20
N GLU A 233 -20.18 -35.78 -18.09
CA GLU A 233 -21.35 -36.68 -18.04
C GLU A 233 -22.68 -35.94 -18.26
N ASN A 234 -22.75 -34.66 -17.91
CA ASN A 234 -23.90 -33.79 -18.15
C ASN A 234 -24.04 -33.32 -19.62
N GLY A 235 -23.20 -33.84 -20.53
CA GLY A 235 -23.23 -33.50 -21.96
C GLY A 235 -22.46 -32.23 -22.33
N LYS A 236 -21.95 -31.46 -21.36
CA LYS A 236 -21.11 -30.28 -21.63
C LYS A 236 -19.74 -30.69 -22.17
N ILE A 237 -19.19 -29.85 -23.05
CA ILE A 237 -17.85 -30.00 -23.61
C ILE A 237 -17.02 -28.82 -23.13
N VAL A 238 -15.95 -29.11 -22.39
CA VAL A 238 -15.09 -28.08 -21.79
C VAL A 238 -13.66 -28.26 -22.30
N GLU A 239 -13.04 -27.16 -22.70
CA GLU A 239 -11.63 -27.11 -23.05
C GLU A 239 -10.84 -26.50 -21.89
N LEU A 240 -9.85 -27.26 -21.41
CA LEU A 240 -8.92 -26.83 -20.38
C LEU A 240 -7.59 -26.46 -21.01
N PHE A 241 -7.08 -25.26 -20.73
CA PHE A 241 -5.73 -24.83 -21.09
C PHE A 241 -4.89 -24.73 -19.82
N ALA A 242 -3.62 -25.09 -19.92
CA ALA A 242 -2.62 -24.84 -18.88
C ALA A 242 -1.45 -24.07 -19.49
N THR A 243 -1.21 -22.87 -18.98
CA THR A 243 -0.05 -22.05 -19.34
C THR A 243 0.93 -22.03 -18.16
N PRO A 244 2.15 -22.53 -18.32
CA PRO A 244 3.15 -22.52 -17.25
C PRO A 244 3.59 -21.09 -16.91
N VAL A 245 3.87 -20.84 -15.64
CA VAL A 245 4.33 -19.57 -15.07
C VAL A 245 5.67 -19.79 -14.40
N TRP A 246 6.61 -18.91 -14.71
CA TRP A 246 7.94 -18.91 -14.11
C TRP A 246 8.10 -17.67 -13.24
N ASP A 247 8.75 -17.86 -12.10
CA ASP A 247 9.11 -16.75 -11.24
C ASP A 247 10.09 -15.84 -11.99
N LYS A 248 9.85 -14.53 -11.92
CA LYS A 248 10.63 -13.54 -12.68
C LYS A 248 12.04 -13.33 -12.11
N VAL A 249 12.28 -13.69 -10.84
CA VAL A 249 13.53 -13.44 -10.13
C VAL A 249 14.41 -14.68 -10.14
N SER A 250 13.88 -15.83 -9.72
CA SER A 250 14.61 -17.10 -9.68
C SER A 250 14.67 -17.81 -11.04
N GLY A 251 13.71 -17.54 -11.93
CA GLY A 251 13.55 -18.26 -13.19
C GLY A 251 13.04 -19.69 -13.00
N GLU A 252 12.68 -20.07 -11.77
CA GLU A 252 12.13 -21.39 -11.46
C GLU A 252 10.65 -21.47 -11.83
N LEU A 253 10.15 -22.70 -11.95
CA LEU A 253 8.73 -22.94 -12.23
C LEU A 253 7.90 -22.60 -10.99
N ASP A 254 7.10 -21.54 -11.08
CA ASP A 254 6.23 -21.05 -10.01
C ASP A 254 4.90 -21.83 -9.99
N GLY A 255 4.30 -22.04 -11.17
CA GLY A 255 3.01 -22.72 -11.27
C GLY A 255 2.44 -22.73 -12.69
N ALA A 256 1.12 -22.83 -12.81
CA ALA A 256 0.37 -22.68 -14.05
C ALA A 256 -0.90 -21.85 -13.88
N VAL A 257 -1.24 -21.10 -14.92
CA VAL A 257 -2.58 -20.54 -15.11
C VAL A 257 -3.41 -21.53 -15.90
N MET A 258 -4.49 -21.99 -15.28
CA MET A 258 -5.53 -22.82 -15.88
C MET A 258 -6.61 -21.93 -16.48
N ARG A 259 -7.00 -22.17 -17.73
CA ARG A 259 -8.20 -21.59 -18.35
C ARG A 259 -9.21 -22.69 -18.65
N VAL A 260 -10.47 -22.42 -18.35
CA VAL A 260 -11.61 -23.32 -18.52
C VAL A 260 -12.62 -22.63 -19.42
N ASP A 261 -12.84 -23.19 -20.61
CA ASP A 261 -13.79 -22.67 -21.59
C ASP A 261 -14.91 -23.70 -21.83
N ASP A 262 -16.17 -23.33 -21.62
CA ASP A 262 -17.31 -24.14 -22.07
C ASP A 262 -17.48 -23.93 -23.58
N ILE A 263 -17.17 -24.97 -24.36
CA ILE A 263 -17.19 -24.94 -25.83
C ILE A 263 -18.39 -25.69 -26.39
N THR A 264 -19.39 -26.03 -25.57
CA THR A 264 -20.54 -26.84 -25.96
C THR A 264 -21.28 -26.24 -27.17
N ASP A 265 -21.65 -24.97 -27.09
CA ASP A 265 -22.37 -24.28 -28.17
C ASP A 265 -21.50 -24.11 -29.42
N ARG A 266 -20.21 -23.83 -29.21
CA ARG A 266 -19.23 -23.71 -30.29
C ARG A 266 -19.12 -25.01 -31.08
N GLU A 267 -19.01 -26.14 -30.38
CA GLU A 267 -18.96 -27.47 -30.96
C GLU A 267 -20.25 -27.82 -31.70
N TYR A 268 -21.41 -27.49 -31.13
CA TYR A 268 -22.71 -27.70 -31.78
C TYR A 268 -22.81 -26.91 -33.09
N MET A 269 -22.49 -25.62 -33.06
CA MET A 269 -22.49 -24.76 -34.25
C MET A 269 -21.52 -25.26 -35.33
N ILE A 270 -20.31 -25.69 -34.95
CA ILE A 270 -19.34 -26.26 -35.90
C ILE A 270 -19.91 -27.50 -36.59
N ARG A 271 -20.57 -28.40 -35.83
CA ARG A 271 -21.17 -29.62 -36.38
C ARG A 271 -22.33 -29.31 -37.33
N GLU A 272 -23.19 -28.37 -36.97
CA GLU A 272 -24.29 -27.94 -37.84
C GLU A 272 -23.77 -27.31 -39.15
N LEU A 273 -22.75 -26.46 -39.06
CA LEU A 273 -22.10 -25.89 -40.25
C LEU A 273 -21.46 -26.96 -41.14
N GLN A 274 -20.80 -27.96 -40.54
CA GLN A 274 -20.24 -29.09 -41.29
C GLN A 274 -21.31 -29.89 -42.03
N ARG A 275 -22.45 -30.15 -41.37
CA ARG A 275 -23.60 -30.84 -41.99
C ARG A 275 -24.18 -30.04 -43.15
N ALA A 276 -24.43 -28.74 -42.94
CA ALA A 276 -24.96 -27.86 -43.98
C ALA A 276 -24.01 -27.79 -45.20
N LYS A 277 -22.69 -27.69 -44.96
CA LYS A 277 -21.68 -27.70 -46.02
C LYS A 277 -21.71 -29.01 -46.82
N GLN A 278 -21.73 -30.16 -46.15
CA GLN A 278 -21.79 -31.46 -46.82
C GLN A 278 -23.07 -31.63 -47.65
N GLN A 279 -24.20 -31.09 -47.19
CA GLN A 279 -25.46 -31.14 -47.93
C GLN A 279 -25.43 -30.24 -49.17
N ALA A 280 -24.85 -29.05 -49.06
CA ALA A 280 -24.64 -28.14 -50.19
C ALA A 280 -23.71 -28.78 -51.25
N GLU A 281 -22.56 -29.32 -50.85
CA GLU A 281 -21.62 -29.98 -51.76
C GLU A 281 -22.24 -31.19 -52.49
N LYS A 282 -23.09 -31.97 -51.80
CA LYS A 282 -23.84 -33.07 -52.43
C LYS A 282 -24.87 -32.55 -53.44
N SER A 283 -25.57 -31.45 -53.13
CA SER A 283 -26.54 -30.85 -54.04
C SER A 283 -25.86 -30.30 -55.31
N ASP A 284 -24.72 -29.63 -55.16
CA ASP A 284 -23.96 -29.08 -56.29
C ASP A 284 -23.41 -30.20 -57.18
N LYS A 285 -22.84 -31.27 -56.61
CA LYS A 285 -22.40 -32.43 -57.40
C LYS A 285 -23.54 -33.07 -58.21
N LEU A 286 -24.73 -33.20 -57.62
CA LEU A 286 -25.90 -33.74 -58.32
C LEU A 286 -26.36 -32.83 -59.46
N LYS A 287 -26.38 -31.51 -59.24
CA LYS A 287 -26.71 -30.54 -60.30
C LYS A 287 -25.68 -30.54 -61.42
N SER A 288 -24.38 -30.57 -61.11
CA SER A 288 -23.33 -30.62 -62.12
C SER A 288 -23.34 -31.92 -62.93
N ALA A 289 -23.66 -33.05 -62.30
CA ALA A 289 -23.83 -34.33 -63.02
C ALA A 289 -25.05 -34.32 -63.95
N PHE A 290 -26.12 -33.61 -63.59
CA PHE A 290 -27.32 -33.48 -64.41
C PHE A 290 -27.13 -32.53 -65.60
N LEU A 291 -26.29 -31.50 -65.45
CA LEU A 291 -25.99 -30.51 -66.51
C LEU A 291 -24.86 -30.95 -67.46
N ALA A 292 -24.16 -32.05 -67.17
CA ALA A 292 -23.09 -32.61 -67.98
C ALA A 292 -23.54 -33.74 -68.93
N ILE A 293 -24.86 -34.01 -68.98
CA ILE A 293 -25.54 -34.93 -69.92
C ILE A 293 -26.30 -34.09 -70.93
#